data_AF-A0A1F8TUD5-F1
#
_entry.id   AF-A0A1F8TUD5-F1
#
_cell.length_a   1.000
_cell.length_b   1.000
_cell.length_c   1.000
_cell.angle_alpha   90.00
_cell.angle_beta   90.00
_cell.angle_gamma   90.00
#
_symmetry.space_group_name_H-M   'P 1'
#
loop_
_entity.id
_entity.type
_entity.pdbx_description
1 polymer ?
#
loop_
_entity_poly.entity_id
_entity_poly.type
_entity_poly.pdbx_seq_one_letter_code
_entity_poly.pdbx_strand_id
1 'polypeptide(L)'
;MDTRSQIIIRTKKLGVLLRDARLASRKTLQECGEAVGVTKGIFKSYEEGRRSPSLPELEALVYFLKLPINHFWGSAAISDDDPSTAPLDLPRLLLVRQRMVGALLRQEREKANISVRALSQETGISSARLKAFELGERPIPVPYLEILFAALDSRIEDLFDQGGPVGQWMSEQNAIRDFLKLPADLRAFASQPVNIPYLELARKLSSLSTERLRSVAEGLLDITF
;
A
#
# COMPACT_ATOMS: atom_id res chain seq x y z
N MET A 1 23.02 36.93 5.91
CA MET A 1 22.94 36.38 4.54
C MET A 1 21.96 37.26 3.77
N ASP A 2 22.35 37.82 2.63
CA ASP A 2 21.46 38.70 1.84
C ASP A 2 20.29 37.90 1.22
N THR A 3 19.11 38.51 1.12
CA THR A 3 17.87 37.90 0.61
C THR A 3 18.05 37.37 -0.80
N ARG A 4 18.84 38.07 -1.63
CA ARG A 4 19.15 37.63 -3.00
C ARG A 4 19.97 36.34 -3.03
N SER A 5 20.95 36.21 -2.13
CA SER A 5 21.74 34.99 -2.00
C SER A 5 20.89 33.81 -1.53
N GLN A 6 19.93 34.04 -0.62
CA GLN A 6 18.99 33.01 -0.17
C GLN A 6 18.12 32.48 -1.31
N ILE A 7 17.58 33.38 -2.14
CA ILE A 7 16.78 33.01 -3.33
C ILE A 7 17.61 32.15 -4.29
N ILE A 8 18.84 32.56 -4.61
CA ILE A 8 19.72 31.80 -5.53
C ILE A 8 20.02 30.40 -4.99
N ILE A 9 20.36 30.28 -3.70
CA ILE A 9 20.63 28.98 -3.07
C ILE A 9 19.38 28.11 -3.14
N ARG A 10 18.20 28.69 -2.86
CA ARG A 10 16.93 27.97 -2.88
C ARG A 10 16.54 27.50 -4.28
N THR A 11 16.72 28.34 -5.31
CA THR A 11 16.49 27.96 -6.71
C THR A 11 17.37 26.79 -7.12
N LYS A 12 18.65 26.78 -6.74
CA LYS A 12 19.54 25.64 -7.01
C LYS A 12 19.09 24.37 -6.30
N LYS A 13 18.73 24.46 -5.02
CA LYS A 13 18.20 23.31 -4.26
C LYS A 13 16.94 22.75 -4.89
N LEU A 14 16.01 23.63 -5.28
CA LEU A 14 14.78 23.22 -5.97
C LEU A 14 15.09 22.51 -7.29
N GLY A 15 16.05 23.02 -8.08
CA GLY A 15 16.49 22.35 -9.32
C GLY A 15 17.01 20.93 -9.10
N VAL A 16 17.78 20.70 -8.04
CA VAL A 16 18.24 19.36 -7.66
C VAL A 16 17.08 18.43 -7.32
N LEU A 17 16.12 18.90 -6.51
CA LEU A 17 14.93 18.12 -6.15
C LEU A 17 14.05 17.81 -7.37
N LEU A 18 13.89 18.74 -8.31
CA LEU A 18 13.15 18.52 -9.55
C LEU A 18 13.80 17.43 -10.41
N ARG A 19 15.13 17.45 -10.51
CA ARG A 19 15.88 16.44 -11.25
C ARG A 19 15.76 15.07 -10.61
N ASP A 20 15.89 15.01 -9.29
CA ASP A 20 15.76 13.78 -8.52
C ASP A 20 14.35 13.18 -8.68
N ALA A 21 13.31 13.97 -8.42
CA ALA A 21 11.91 13.59 -8.61
C ALA A 21 11.64 13.06 -10.02
N ARG A 22 12.14 13.74 -11.06
CA ARG A 22 11.99 13.27 -12.44
C ARG A 22 12.64 11.90 -12.66
N LEU A 23 13.86 11.70 -12.16
CA LEU A 23 14.60 10.45 -12.32
C LEU A 23 13.96 9.31 -11.53
N ALA A 24 13.53 9.56 -10.30
CA ALA A 24 12.80 8.60 -9.46
C ALA A 24 11.51 8.13 -10.14
N SER A 25 10.76 9.06 -10.75
CA SER A 25 9.56 8.74 -11.54
C SER A 25 9.85 8.22 -12.96
N ARG A 26 11.13 8.02 -13.32
CA ARG A 26 11.59 7.54 -14.64
C ARG A 26 11.06 8.35 -15.82
N LYS A 27 10.97 9.67 -15.66
CA LYS A 27 10.48 10.59 -16.69
C LYS A 27 11.62 11.29 -17.44
N THR A 28 11.35 11.65 -18.70
CA THR A 28 12.26 12.44 -19.53
C THR A 28 12.03 13.94 -19.33
N LEU A 29 13.04 14.74 -19.68
CA LEU A 29 12.93 16.21 -19.65
C LEU A 29 11.81 16.74 -20.55
N GLN A 30 11.51 16.03 -21.64
CA GLN A 30 10.45 16.42 -22.56
C GLN A 30 9.07 16.19 -21.94
N GLU A 31 8.82 14.99 -21.41
CA GLU A 31 7.56 14.67 -20.72
C GLU A 31 7.26 15.65 -19.59
N CYS A 32 8.25 15.99 -18.76
CA CYS A 32 8.05 16.95 -17.67
C CYS A 32 7.85 18.38 -18.16
N GLY A 33 8.50 18.78 -19.26
CA GLY A 33 8.26 20.07 -19.89
C GLY A 33 6.83 20.19 -20.40
N GLU A 34 6.37 19.18 -21.16
CA GLU A 34 5.00 19.10 -21.67
C GLU A 34 3.97 19.10 -20.55
N ALA A 35 4.21 18.37 -19.46
CA ALA A 35 3.30 18.29 -18.31
C ALA A 35 3.07 19.64 -17.62
N VAL A 36 4.04 20.55 -17.65
CA VAL A 36 3.94 21.88 -17.04
C VAL A 36 3.74 23.00 -18.07
N GLY A 37 3.58 22.66 -19.35
CA GLY A 37 3.33 23.62 -20.43
C GLY A 37 4.55 24.43 -20.88
N VAL A 38 5.77 23.90 -20.70
CA VAL A 38 7.03 24.56 -21.10
C VAL A 38 7.87 23.68 -22.03
N THR A 39 8.83 24.28 -22.72
CA THR A 39 9.75 23.50 -23.58
C THR A 39 10.77 22.70 -22.76
N LYS A 40 11.31 21.63 -23.33
CA LYS A 40 12.42 20.85 -22.75
C LYS A 40 13.58 21.73 -22.27
N GLY A 41 13.90 22.80 -23.01
CA GLY A 41 14.98 23.73 -22.65
C GLY A 41 14.67 24.55 -21.40
N ILE A 42 13.43 25.02 -21.27
CA ILE A 42 12.97 25.74 -20.07
C ILE A 42 12.97 24.78 -18.87
N PHE A 43 12.43 23.57 -19.02
CA PHE A 43 12.42 22.60 -17.93
C PHE A 43 13.84 22.21 -17.49
N LYS A 44 14.77 22.02 -18.43
CA LYS A 44 16.19 21.79 -18.11
C LYS A 44 16.79 22.95 -17.30
N SER A 45 16.42 24.19 -17.62
CA SER A 45 16.88 25.37 -16.87
C SER A 45 16.33 25.43 -15.43
N TYR A 46 15.19 24.78 -15.16
CA TYR A 46 14.67 24.57 -13.80
C TYR A 46 15.58 23.61 -13.03
N GLU A 47 15.90 22.45 -13.60
CA GLU A 47 16.80 21.46 -12.96
C GLU A 47 18.21 22.00 -12.70
N GLU A 48 18.71 22.88 -13.56
CA GLU A 48 20.02 23.50 -13.41
C GLU A 48 20.03 24.69 -12.43
N GLY A 49 18.87 25.06 -11.88
CA GLY A 49 18.73 26.17 -10.95
C GLY A 49 19.02 27.54 -11.56
N ARG A 50 18.85 27.69 -12.89
CA ARG A 50 18.98 28.97 -13.60
C ARG A 50 17.65 29.72 -13.66
N ARG A 51 16.54 28.98 -13.62
CA ARG A 51 15.17 29.47 -13.46
C ARG A 51 14.48 28.64 -12.39
N SER A 52 13.35 29.12 -11.89
CA SER A 52 12.46 28.36 -11.02
C SER A 52 11.10 28.20 -11.70
N PRO A 53 10.41 27.06 -11.52
CA PRO A 53 9.01 26.97 -11.91
C PRO A 53 8.15 27.92 -11.08
N SER A 54 7.02 28.33 -11.62
CA SER A 54 5.95 28.95 -10.82
C SER A 54 5.29 27.90 -9.91
N LEU A 55 4.49 28.35 -8.93
CA LEU A 55 3.75 27.42 -8.07
C LEU A 55 2.77 26.54 -8.89
N PRO A 56 1.96 27.07 -9.83
CA PRO A 56 1.10 26.24 -10.69
C PRO A 56 1.88 25.24 -11.56
N GLU A 57 3.04 25.64 -12.08
CA GLU A 57 3.93 24.73 -12.83
C GLU A 57 4.44 23.59 -11.92
N LEU A 58 4.77 23.92 -10.68
CA LEU A 58 5.20 22.92 -9.70
C LEU A 58 4.04 22.00 -9.30
N GLU A 59 2.84 22.51 -9.08
CA GLU A 59 1.63 21.73 -8.80
C GLU A 59 1.30 20.77 -9.94
N ALA A 60 1.35 21.25 -11.19
CA ALA A 60 1.15 20.43 -12.38
C ALA A 60 2.19 19.30 -12.46
N LEU A 61 3.47 19.62 -12.19
CA LEU A 61 4.53 18.64 -12.16
C LEU A 61 4.31 17.58 -11.06
N VAL A 62 3.98 18.01 -9.85
CA VAL A 62 3.71 17.14 -8.70
C VAL A 62 2.55 16.18 -9.00
N TYR A 63 1.48 16.68 -9.62
CA TYR A 63 0.35 15.87 -10.06
C TYR A 63 0.74 14.85 -11.15
N PHE A 64 1.59 15.25 -12.09
CA PHE A 64 2.10 14.39 -13.16
C PHE A 64 3.02 13.30 -12.63
N LEU A 65 3.91 13.64 -11.69
CA LEU A 65 4.88 12.73 -11.09
C LEU A 65 4.29 11.88 -9.94
N LYS A 66 3.06 12.19 -9.49
CA LYS A 66 2.38 11.53 -8.35
C LYS A 66 3.15 11.65 -7.03
N LEU A 67 3.66 12.86 -6.77
CA LEU A 67 4.43 13.18 -5.56
C LEU A 67 3.63 14.08 -4.61
N PRO A 68 3.99 14.19 -3.33
CA PRO A 68 3.48 15.24 -2.46
C PRO A 68 4.23 16.56 -2.68
N ILE A 69 3.52 17.69 -2.74
CA ILE A 69 4.13 19.00 -3.01
C ILE A 69 5.19 19.40 -1.98
N ASN A 70 4.99 19.01 -0.71
CA ASN A 70 5.88 19.30 0.41
C ASN A 70 7.32 18.79 0.20
N HIS A 71 7.51 17.76 -0.64
CA HIS A 71 8.83 17.27 -1.01
C HIS A 71 9.75 18.41 -1.48
N PHE A 72 9.22 19.34 -2.25
CA PHE A 72 10.00 20.43 -2.82
C PHE A 72 10.36 21.53 -1.82
N TRP A 73 9.78 21.54 -0.61
CA TRP A 73 10.04 22.53 0.46
C TRP A 73 11.18 22.11 1.40
N GLY A 74 11.51 20.83 1.43
CA GLY A 74 12.58 20.28 2.27
C GLY A 74 13.97 20.32 1.63
N SER A 75 14.88 19.56 2.24
CA SER A 75 16.23 19.28 1.73
C SER A 75 16.47 17.81 1.40
N ALA A 76 15.52 16.92 1.70
CA ALA A 76 15.62 15.50 1.43
C ALA A 76 15.18 15.21 -0.02
N ALA A 77 16.02 14.50 -0.76
CA ALA A 77 15.70 13.95 -2.07
C ALA A 77 14.81 12.70 -1.91
N ILE A 78 14.03 12.33 -2.92
CA ILE A 78 13.29 11.05 -2.94
C ILE A 78 14.29 9.89 -2.94
N SER A 79 15.48 10.09 -3.51
CA SER A 79 16.57 9.13 -3.38
C SER A 79 17.09 8.90 -1.96
N ASP A 80 16.80 9.83 -1.03
CA ASP A 80 17.21 9.73 0.37
C ASP A 80 16.22 8.92 1.21
N ASP A 81 14.97 8.76 0.73
CA ASP A 81 14.02 7.81 1.28
C ASP A 81 14.45 6.41 0.83
N ASP A 82 15.30 5.78 1.63
CA ASP A 82 15.66 4.37 1.51
C ASP A 82 14.37 3.57 1.26
N PRO A 83 14.25 2.75 0.20
CA PRO A 83 13.06 1.94 0.02
C PRO A 83 12.85 1.16 1.33
N SER A 84 11.69 1.36 1.96
CA SER A 84 11.37 0.87 3.32
C SER A 84 11.43 -0.64 3.47
N THR A 85 11.83 -1.35 2.43
CA THR A 85 12.10 -2.77 2.40
C THR A 85 13.60 -2.99 2.26
N ALA A 86 14.25 -3.42 3.34
CA ALA A 86 15.52 -4.12 3.24
C ALA A 86 15.42 -5.17 2.11
N PRO A 87 16.47 -5.38 1.29
CA PRO A 87 16.40 -6.27 0.15
C PRO A 87 15.91 -7.66 0.58
N LEU A 88 14.68 -7.98 0.19
CA LEU A 88 14.03 -9.24 0.50
C LEU A 88 14.61 -10.32 -0.40
N ASP A 89 15.03 -11.44 0.20
CA ASP A 89 15.36 -12.66 -0.54
C ASP A 89 14.07 -13.31 -1.08
N LEU A 90 13.56 -12.74 -2.17
CA LEU A 90 12.34 -13.18 -2.84
C LEU A 90 12.39 -14.65 -3.26
N PRO A 91 13.49 -15.18 -3.84
CA PRO A 91 13.59 -16.60 -4.17
C PRO A 91 13.36 -17.51 -2.96
N ARG A 92 13.98 -17.21 -1.82
CA ARG A 92 13.80 -18.01 -0.60
C ARG A 92 12.38 -17.87 -0.04
N LEU A 93 11.81 -16.66 -0.06
CA LEU A 93 10.44 -16.41 0.38
C LEU A 93 9.44 -17.24 -0.44
N LEU A 94 9.59 -17.26 -1.78
CA LEU A 94 8.73 -18.04 -2.67
C LEU A 94 8.75 -19.53 -2.34
N LEU A 95 9.93 -20.11 -2.10
CA LEU A 95 10.07 -21.52 -1.73
C LEU A 95 9.34 -21.86 -0.43
N VAL A 96 9.48 -21.01 0.60
CA VAL A 96 8.79 -21.19 1.88
C VAL A 96 7.29 -21.08 1.69
N ARG A 97 6.81 -20.05 1.00
CA ARG A 97 5.38 -19.84 0.77
C ARG A 97 4.75 -20.93 -0.07
N GLN A 98 5.47 -21.48 -1.04
CA GLN A 98 4.97 -22.60 -1.83
C GLN A 98 4.63 -23.83 -0.97
N ARG A 99 5.49 -24.14 0.01
CA ARG A 99 5.26 -25.23 0.96
C ARG A 99 4.11 -24.93 1.91
N MET A 100 4.01 -23.69 2.39
CA MET A 100 2.91 -23.27 3.26
C MET A 100 1.56 -23.39 2.56
N VAL A 101 1.45 -22.93 1.31
CA VAL A 101 0.21 -23.02 0.52
C VAL A 101 -0.19 -24.49 0.30
N GLY A 102 0.77 -25.38 0.01
CA GLY A 102 0.52 -26.82 -0.08
C GLY A 102 -0.01 -27.42 1.22
N ALA A 103 0.62 -27.06 2.35
CA ALA A 103 0.18 -27.52 3.67
C ALA A 103 -1.21 -26.99 4.05
N LEU A 104 -1.53 -25.73 3.72
CA LEU A 104 -2.85 -25.14 3.93
C LEU A 104 -3.93 -25.82 3.07
N LEU A 105 -3.65 -26.09 1.79
CA LEU A 105 -4.57 -26.86 0.94
C LEU A 105 -4.87 -28.23 1.56
N ARG A 106 -3.84 -28.92 2.06
CA ARG A 106 -4.01 -30.20 2.75
C ARG A 106 -4.89 -30.05 4.00
N GLN A 107 -4.62 -29.03 4.81
CA GLN A 107 -5.36 -28.75 6.03
C GLN A 107 -6.84 -28.49 5.73
N GLU A 108 -7.16 -27.67 4.73
CA GLU A 108 -8.54 -27.37 4.32
C GLU A 108 -9.24 -28.63 3.81
N ARG A 109 -8.56 -29.45 2.98
CA ARG A 109 -9.11 -30.73 2.53
C ARG A 109 -9.42 -31.67 3.70
N GLU A 110 -8.51 -31.76 4.67
CA GLU A 110 -8.69 -32.59 5.87
C GLU A 110 -9.82 -32.07 6.77
N LYS A 111 -9.96 -30.76 6.95
CA LYS A 111 -11.10 -30.13 7.67
C LYS A 111 -12.44 -30.44 6.99
N ALA A 112 -12.49 -30.41 5.66
CA ALA A 112 -13.65 -30.78 4.88
C ALA A 112 -13.94 -32.30 4.87
N ASN A 113 -13.06 -33.12 5.46
CA ASN A 113 -13.13 -34.58 5.44
C ASN A 113 -13.16 -35.19 4.02
N ILE A 114 -12.57 -34.51 3.05
CA ILE A 114 -12.54 -34.95 1.65
C ILE A 114 -11.26 -35.76 1.40
N SER A 115 -11.37 -36.95 0.79
CA SER A 115 -10.19 -37.73 0.42
C SER A 115 -9.53 -37.16 -0.84
N VAL A 116 -8.22 -37.38 -1.01
CA VAL A 116 -7.51 -36.98 -2.25
C VAL A 116 -8.17 -37.57 -3.51
N ARG A 117 -8.72 -38.80 -3.42
CA ARG A 117 -9.42 -39.43 -4.55
C ARG A 117 -10.74 -38.73 -4.87
N ALA A 118 -11.50 -38.34 -3.85
CA ALA A 118 -12.75 -37.60 -4.02
C ALA A 118 -12.49 -36.21 -4.64
N LEU A 119 -11.53 -35.46 -4.09
CA LEU A 119 -11.14 -34.16 -4.64
C LEU A 119 -10.62 -34.28 -6.08
N SER A 120 -9.92 -35.38 -6.40
CA SER A 120 -9.45 -35.68 -7.75
C SER A 120 -10.59 -35.92 -8.74
N GLN A 121 -11.63 -36.63 -8.32
CA GLN A 121 -12.83 -36.88 -9.12
C GLN A 121 -13.61 -35.59 -9.38
N GLU A 122 -13.77 -34.77 -8.33
CA GLU A 122 -14.54 -33.54 -8.38
C GLU A 122 -13.88 -32.44 -9.23
N THR A 123 -12.56 -32.27 -9.10
CA THR A 123 -11.82 -31.20 -9.80
C THR A 123 -11.23 -31.62 -11.14
N GLY A 124 -11.23 -32.93 -11.45
CA GLY A 124 -10.54 -33.49 -12.61
C GLY A 124 -9.00 -33.47 -12.51
N ILE A 125 -8.42 -33.03 -11.39
CA ILE A 125 -6.97 -33.00 -11.16
C ILE A 125 -6.52 -34.37 -10.68
N SER A 126 -5.46 -34.94 -11.26
CA SER A 126 -5.00 -36.28 -10.87
C SER A 126 -4.55 -36.36 -9.42
N SER A 127 -4.85 -37.47 -8.74
CA SER A 127 -4.45 -37.69 -7.34
C SER A 127 -2.94 -37.57 -7.11
N ALA A 128 -2.11 -37.94 -8.11
CA ALA A 128 -0.66 -37.74 -8.03
C ALA A 128 -0.27 -36.26 -8.00
N ARG A 129 -0.94 -35.42 -8.82
CA ARG A 129 -0.70 -33.98 -8.86
C ARG A 129 -1.18 -33.30 -7.57
N LEU A 130 -2.35 -33.70 -7.05
CA LEU A 130 -2.85 -33.20 -5.76
C LEU A 130 -1.87 -33.49 -4.61
N LYS A 131 -1.32 -34.71 -4.54
CA LYS A 131 -0.31 -35.03 -3.51
C LYS A 131 0.95 -34.18 -3.64
N ALA A 132 1.46 -33.99 -4.86
CA ALA A 132 2.64 -33.14 -5.09
C ALA A 132 2.39 -31.67 -4.71
N PHE A 133 1.15 -31.18 -4.91
CA PHE A 133 0.72 -29.87 -4.44
C PHE A 133 0.68 -29.78 -2.91
N GLU A 134 0.00 -30.73 -2.24
CA GLU A 134 -0.12 -30.77 -0.78
C GLU A 134 1.23 -30.91 -0.05
N LEU A 135 2.21 -31.57 -0.68
CA LEU A 135 3.57 -31.71 -0.14
C LEU A 135 4.47 -30.50 -0.46
N GLY A 136 4.01 -29.56 -1.28
CA GLY A 136 4.81 -28.42 -1.73
C GLY A 136 5.97 -28.81 -2.65
N GLU A 137 5.94 -30.01 -3.24
CA GLU A 137 6.93 -30.49 -4.23
C GLU A 137 6.74 -29.81 -5.58
N ARG A 138 5.51 -29.39 -5.87
CA ARG A 138 5.15 -28.69 -7.11
C ARG A 138 4.41 -27.39 -6.79
N PRO A 139 4.73 -26.29 -7.50
CA PRO A 139 3.95 -25.08 -7.40
C PRO A 139 2.52 -25.26 -7.89
N ILE A 140 1.58 -24.67 -7.17
CA ILE A 140 0.14 -24.75 -7.47
C ILE A 140 -0.23 -23.49 -8.26
N PRO A 141 -0.62 -23.61 -9.54
CA PRO A 141 -1.09 -22.44 -10.29
C PRO A 141 -2.39 -21.89 -9.70
N VAL A 142 -2.58 -20.57 -9.75
CA VAL A 142 -3.76 -19.90 -9.16
C VAL A 142 -5.10 -20.46 -9.66
N PRO A 143 -5.32 -20.74 -10.97
CA PRO A 143 -6.59 -21.34 -11.41
C PRO A 143 -6.86 -22.73 -10.82
N TYR A 144 -5.81 -23.49 -10.49
CA TYR A 144 -5.97 -24.75 -9.78
C TYR A 144 -6.37 -24.52 -8.33
N LEU A 145 -5.81 -23.50 -7.67
CA LEU A 145 -6.21 -23.12 -6.31
C LEU A 145 -7.68 -22.68 -6.26
N GLU A 146 -8.14 -21.89 -7.23
CA GLU A 146 -9.54 -21.45 -7.32
C GLU A 146 -10.51 -22.64 -7.39
N ILE A 147 -10.24 -23.60 -8.29
CA ILE A 147 -11.05 -24.81 -8.45
C ILE A 147 -11.01 -25.68 -7.18
N LEU A 148 -9.81 -25.85 -6.60
CA LEU A 148 -9.63 -26.66 -5.40
C LEU A 148 -10.37 -26.06 -4.21
N PHE A 149 -10.25 -24.76 -3.96
CA PHE A 149 -10.89 -24.10 -2.83
C PHE A 149 -12.40 -24.01 -2.99
N ALA A 150 -12.89 -23.81 -4.22
CA ALA A 150 -14.32 -23.90 -4.51
C ALA A 150 -14.89 -25.30 -4.19
N ALA A 151 -14.18 -26.38 -4.55
CA ALA A 151 -14.59 -27.75 -4.22
C ALA A 151 -14.52 -28.08 -2.71
N LEU A 152 -13.71 -27.34 -1.96
CA LEU A 152 -13.56 -27.52 -0.51
C LEU A 152 -14.51 -26.61 0.31
N ASP A 153 -15.34 -25.78 -0.35
CA ASP A 153 -16.15 -24.72 0.29
C ASP A 153 -15.31 -23.74 1.14
N SER A 154 -14.05 -23.53 0.74
CA SER A 154 -13.11 -22.61 1.37
C SER A 154 -12.82 -21.41 0.46
N ARG A 155 -12.24 -20.35 1.01
CA ARG A 155 -11.95 -19.12 0.26
C ARG A 155 -10.47 -19.01 -0.06
N ILE A 156 -10.13 -18.59 -1.28
CA ILE A 156 -8.71 -18.48 -1.70
C ILE A 156 -7.95 -17.44 -0.89
N GLU A 157 -8.66 -16.45 -0.33
CA GLU A 157 -8.13 -15.44 0.57
C GLU A 157 -7.52 -16.03 1.85
N ASP A 158 -7.95 -17.23 2.26
CA ASP A 158 -7.41 -17.94 3.43
C ASP A 158 -5.96 -18.40 3.21
N LEU A 159 -5.48 -18.42 1.95
CA LEU A 159 -4.09 -18.72 1.59
C LEU A 159 -3.16 -17.51 1.62
N PHE A 160 -3.71 -16.30 1.71
CA PHE A 160 -2.92 -15.09 1.58
C PHE A 160 -1.91 -14.97 2.72
N ASP A 161 -0.83 -14.25 2.43
CA ASP A 161 0.16 -13.96 3.48
C ASP A 161 -0.47 -13.08 4.56
N GLN A 162 -0.42 -13.54 5.80
CA GLN A 162 -0.92 -12.77 6.95
C GLN A 162 0.21 -12.24 7.84
N GLY A 163 1.43 -12.78 7.72
CA GLY A 163 2.53 -12.49 8.67
C GLY A 163 3.86 -12.13 8.04
N GLY A 164 4.05 -12.45 6.76
CA GLY A 164 5.25 -12.11 6.01
C GLY A 164 5.26 -10.65 5.53
N PRO A 165 6.43 -10.17 5.06
CA PRO A 165 6.61 -8.81 4.56
C PRO A 165 5.70 -8.49 3.36
N VAL A 166 5.42 -9.49 2.51
CA VAL A 166 4.47 -9.35 1.39
C VAL A 166 3.03 -9.21 1.91
N GLY A 167 2.67 -9.93 2.98
CA GLY A 167 1.36 -9.83 3.61
C GLY A 167 1.09 -8.50 4.28
N GLN A 168 2.08 -8.01 5.03
CA GLN A 168 2.04 -6.68 5.62
C GLN A 168 1.83 -5.61 4.55
N TRP A 169 2.61 -5.66 3.47
CA TRP A 169 2.44 -4.75 2.33
C TRP A 169 1.04 -4.86 1.70
N MET A 170 0.53 -6.06 1.43
CA MET A 170 -0.83 -6.23 0.88
C MET A 170 -1.91 -5.69 1.82
N SER A 171 -1.76 -5.93 3.13
CA SER A 171 -2.67 -5.42 4.16
C SER A 171 -2.66 -3.89 4.22
N GLU A 172 -1.49 -3.26 4.13
CA GLU A 172 -1.36 -1.81 4.05
C GLU A 172 -2.06 -1.24 2.82
N GLN A 173 -1.86 -1.86 1.64
CA GLN A 173 -2.55 -1.43 0.41
C GLN A 173 -4.07 -1.53 0.53
N ASN A 174 -4.57 -2.63 1.10
CA ASN A 174 -6.00 -2.79 1.34
C ASN A 174 -6.53 -1.75 2.34
N ALA A 175 -5.82 -1.50 3.44
CA ALA A 175 -6.19 -0.51 4.44
C ALA A 175 -6.26 0.91 3.85
N ILE A 176 -5.30 1.28 3.01
CA ILE A 176 -5.31 2.57 2.28
C ILE A 176 -6.52 2.63 1.36
N ARG A 177 -6.76 1.59 0.55
CA ARG A 177 -7.92 1.54 -0.36
C ARG A 177 -9.23 1.71 0.40
N ASP A 178 -9.39 1.02 1.53
CA ASP A 178 -10.63 1.05 2.31
C ASP A 178 -10.79 2.37 3.07
N PHE A 179 -9.69 2.97 3.56
CA PHE A 179 -9.69 4.34 4.09
C PHE A 179 -10.13 5.35 3.04
N LEU A 180 -9.69 5.20 1.78
CA LEU A 180 -10.11 6.06 0.67
C LEU A 180 -11.59 5.91 0.28
N LYS A 181 -12.28 4.85 0.70
CA LYS A 181 -13.74 4.71 0.53
C LYS A 181 -14.55 5.50 1.55
N LEU A 182 -13.94 5.94 2.66
CA LEU A 182 -14.62 6.73 3.67
C LEU A 182 -15.07 8.10 3.11
N PRO A 183 -16.19 8.65 3.59
CA PRO A 183 -16.60 10.03 3.34
C PRO A 183 -15.46 11.04 3.54
N ALA A 184 -15.43 12.09 2.71
CA ALA A 184 -14.31 13.04 2.66
C ALA A 184 -14.12 13.80 3.98
N ASP A 185 -15.21 14.14 4.66
CA ASP A 185 -15.26 14.75 5.99
C ASP A 185 -14.67 13.82 7.07
N LEU A 186 -15.01 12.54 7.06
CA LEU A 186 -14.44 11.56 7.99
C LEU A 186 -12.95 11.34 7.77
N ARG A 187 -12.50 11.28 6.51
CA ARG A 187 -11.06 11.21 6.20
C ARG A 187 -10.34 12.45 6.71
N ALA A 188 -10.88 13.64 6.44
CA ALA A 188 -10.31 14.91 6.88
C ALA A 188 -10.23 14.99 8.42
N PHE A 189 -11.28 14.55 9.12
CA PHE A 189 -11.29 14.46 10.58
C PHE A 189 -10.21 13.50 11.09
N ALA A 190 -10.15 12.27 10.55
CA ALA A 190 -9.23 11.24 11.00
C ALA A 190 -7.75 11.54 10.72
N SER A 191 -7.46 12.31 9.67
CA SER A 191 -6.09 12.68 9.29
C SER A 191 -5.48 13.80 10.15
N GLN A 192 -6.24 14.41 11.07
CA GLN A 192 -5.71 15.45 11.95
C GLN A 192 -5.13 14.84 13.25
N PRO A 193 -3.85 15.09 13.58
CA PRO A 193 -3.24 14.53 14.80
C PRO A 193 -3.97 14.91 16.10
N VAL A 194 -4.55 16.12 16.16
CA VAL A 194 -5.35 16.58 17.30
C VAL A 194 -6.59 15.72 17.55
N ASN A 195 -7.06 14.98 16.53
CA ASN A 195 -8.26 14.15 16.64
C ASN A 195 -7.99 12.70 17.09
N ILE A 196 -6.72 12.32 17.27
CA ILE A 196 -6.33 10.98 17.75
C ILE A 196 -7.08 10.59 19.04
N PRO A 197 -7.25 11.46 20.06
CA PRO A 197 -8.00 11.12 21.27
C PRO A 197 -9.47 10.74 21.01
N TYR A 198 -10.13 11.37 20.02
CA TYR A 198 -11.51 11.02 19.66
C TYR A 198 -11.59 9.65 18.97
N LEU A 199 -10.63 9.35 18.08
CA LEU A 199 -10.55 8.04 17.43
C LEU A 199 -10.27 6.93 18.44
N GLU A 200 -9.38 7.19 19.40
CA GLU A 200 -9.08 6.29 20.51
C GLU A 200 -10.31 6.04 21.39
N LEU A 201 -11.08 7.10 21.71
CA LEU A 201 -12.34 6.97 22.43
C LEU A 201 -13.35 6.14 21.64
N ALA A 202 -13.56 6.44 20.36
CA ALA A 202 -14.47 5.69 19.49
C ALA A 202 -14.10 4.20 19.42
N ARG A 203 -12.79 3.89 19.32
CA ARG A 203 -12.27 2.52 19.35
C ARG A 203 -12.53 1.82 20.68
N LYS A 204 -12.39 2.51 21.81
CA LYS A 204 -12.70 1.95 23.13
C LYS A 204 -14.19 1.70 23.30
N LEU A 205 -15.03 2.61 22.81
CA LEU A 205 -16.49 2.46 22.87
C LEU A 205 -16.96 1.28 22.01
N SER A 206 -16.37 1.07 20.82
CA SER A 206 -16.78 -0.02 19.94
C SER A 206 -16.45 -1.42 20.47
N SER A 207 -15.55 -1.55 21.44
CA SER A 207 -15.23 -2.83 22.09
C SER A 207 -16.09 -3.14 23.32
N LEU A 208 -16.94 -2.20 23.76
CA LEU A 208 -17.85 -2.41 24.89
C LEU A 208 -19.07 -3.25 24.50
N SER A 209 -19.63 -3.97 25.47
CA SER A 209 -20.94 -4.61 25.29
C SER A 209 -22.04 -3.56 25.14
N THR A 210 -23.12 -3.94 24.47
CA THR A 210 -24.29 -3.08 24.23
C THR A 210 -24.89 -2.53 25.53
N GLU A 211 -24.92 -3.31 26.60
CA GLU A 211 -25.37 -2.89 27.94
C GLU A 211 -24.47 -1.81 28.53
N ARG A 212 -23.14 -1.97 28.44
CA ARG A 212 -22.18 -0.98 28.93
C ARG A 212 -22.27 0.33 28.14
N LEU A 213 -22.47 0.24 26.82
CA LEU A 213 -22.68 1.42 25.98
C LEU A 213 -23.94 2.20 26.37
N ARG A 214 -25.05 1.51 26.67
CA ARG A 214 -26.28 2.17 27.15
C ARG A 214 -26.07 2.87 28.49
N SER A 215 -25.43 2.20 29.44
CA SER A 215 -25.13 2.81 30.74
C SER A 215 -24.24 4.05 30.63
N VAL A 216 -23.25 4.04 29.73
CA VAL A 216 -22.43 5.23 29.44
C VAL A 216 -23.28 6.35 28.81
N ALA A 217 -24.19 6.01 27.89
CA ALA A 217 -25.08 6.99 27.25
C ALA A 217 -26.09 7.61 28.24
N GLU A 218 -26.66 6.80 29.14
CA GLU A 218 -27.54 7.26 30.22
C GLU A 218 -26.80 8.19 31.17
N GLY A 219 -25.59 7.81 31.61
CA GLY A 219 -24.76 8.68 32.45
C GLY A 219 -24.34 9.99 31.77
N LEU A 220 -24.17 10.01 30.45
CA LEU A 220 -23.91 11.24 29.69
C LEU A 220 -25.16 12.13 29.58
N LEU A 221 -26.35 11.54 29.43
CA LEU A 221 -27.61 12.28 29.44
C LEU A 221 -27.82 12.95 30.81
N ASP A 222 -27.63 12.22 31.90
CA ASP A 222 -27.84 12.71 33.27
C ASP A 222 -26.94 13.88 33.67
N ILE A 223 -25.76 14.04 33.05
CA ILE A 223 -24.84 15.18 33.31
C ILE A 223 -25.04 16.36 32.35
N THR A 224 -25.87 16.20 31.32
CA THR A 224 -26.14 17.24 30.31
C THR A 224 -27.50 17.93 30.51
N PHE A 225 -28.30 17.47 31.47
CA PHE A 225 -29.53 18.10 31.96
C PHE A 225 -29.34 18.61 33.39
#